data_AF-A0AAF0IBS8-F1
#
_entry.id   AF-A0AAF0IBS8-F1
#
_cell.length_a   1.000
_cell.length_b   1.000
_cell.length_c   1.000
_cell.angle_alpha   90.00
_cell.angle_beta   90.00
_cell.angle_gamma   90.00
#
_symmetry.space_group_name_H-M   'P 1'
#
loop_
_entity.id
_entity.type
_entity.pdbx_description
1 polymer ?
#
loop_
_entity_poly.entity_id
_entity_poly.type
_entity_poly.pdbx_seq_one_letter_code
_entity_poly.pdbx_strand_id
1 'polypeptide(L)'
;MSGSKEKVILSLRNVVFTSDEKKSLEEFLTEKYGFKKREEAISDLTGLESEFEPPAQFKNLKILEKGRRKTSCTILLTGQYLEENLTVYFLGEVMREKYTVQISETEKKTIHINEYQMIRIEGFSGKAVQEFTEHLRVQLGLSWESMDWSFHKEAE
;
A
#
# COMPACT_ATOMS: atom_id res chain seq x y z
N MET A 1 -1.95 -22.55 -31.63
CA MET A 1 -2.84 -21.45 -31.25
C MET A 1 -2.04 -20.51 -30.36
N SER A 2 -1.47 -19.44 -30.93
CA SER A 2 -0.89 -18.36 -30.14
C SER A 2 -2.04 -17.58 -29.52
N GLY A 3 -2.38 -17.91 -28.27
CA GLY A 3 -3.35 -17.14 -27.51
C GLY A 3 -2.69 -15.83 -27.11
N SER A 4 -3.14 -14.70 -27.67
CA SER A 4 -2.76 -13.38 -27.18
C SER A 4 -3.03 -13.33 -25.67
N LYS A 5 -1.99 -13.14 -24.85
CA LYS A 5 -2.18 -12.97 -23.41
C LYS A 5 -2.78 -11.59 -23.18
N GLU A 6 -3.90 -11.57 -22.46
CA GLU A 6 -4.50 -10.32 -22.01
C GLU A 6 -3.91 -9.95 -20.66
N LYS A 7 -3.25 -8.79 -20.62
CA LYS A 7 -2.76 -8.19 -19.40
C LYS A 7 -3.92 -7.47 -18.71
N VAL A 8 -4.18 -7.89 -17.48
CA VAL A 8 -5.19 -7.31 -16.61
C VAL A 8 -4.52 -6.32 -15.67
N ILE A 9 -5.07 -5.13 -15.61
CA ILE A 9 -4.56 -4.02 -14.79
C ILE A 9 -5.68 -3.52 -13.91
N LEU A 10 -5.42 -3.47 -12.60
CA LEU A 10 -6.28 -2.87 -11.61
C LEU A 10 -5.58 -1.64 -11.03
N SER A 11 -6.24 -0.49 -11.05
CA SER A 11 -5.74 0.75 -10.44
C SER A 11 -6.62 1.12 -9.26
N LEU A 12 -6.01 1.27 -8.09
CA LEU A 12 -6.63 1.73 -6.86
C LEU A 12 -6.11 3.14 -6.56
N ARG A 13 -7.01 4.06 -6.20
CA ARG A 13 -6.64 5.45 -5.88
C ARG A 13 -6.96 5.80 -4.44
N ASN A 14 -6.11 6.63 -3.85
CA ASN A 14 -6.22 7.10 -2.47
C ASN A 14 -6.35 5.92 -1.49
N VAL A 15 -5.36 5.03 -1.56
CA VAL A 15 -5.32 3.78 -0.78
C VAL A 15 -4.74 4.05 0.59
N VAL A 16 -5.47 3.72 1.65
CA VAL A 16 -5.04 3.89 3.03
C VAL A 16 -4.69 2.53 3.62
N PHE A 17 -3.45 2.41 4.08
CA PHE A 17 -2.93 1.27 4.81
C PHE A 17 -2.65 1.68 6.26
N THR A 18 -3.32 1.02 7.21
CA THR A 18 -3.09 1.23 8.64
C THR A 18 -2.54 -0.06 9.25
N SER A 19 -1.41 0.00 9.94
CA SER A 19 -0.83 -1.17 10.60
C SER A 19 -0.02 -0.79 11.83
N ASP A 20 -0.06 -1.65 12.83
CA ASP A 20 0.76 -1.65 14.03
C ASP A 20 1.94 -2.63 13.96
N GLU A 21 1.98 -3.46 12.92
CA GLU A 21 3.01 -4.50 12.72
C GLU A 21 4.05 -4.11 11.67
N LYS A 22 3.61 -3.49 10.55
CA LYS A 22 4.47 -3.11 9.42
C LYS A 22 4.40 -1.61 9.17
N LYS A 23 5.52 -1.03 8.76
CA LYS A 23 5.61 0.42 8.55
C LYS A 23 4.93 0.84 7.26
N SER A 24 4.79 -0.07 6.30
CA SER A 24 4.17 0.22 5.02
C SER A 24 3.67 -1.02 4.28
N LEU A 25 2.83 -0.82 3.27
CA LEU A 25 2.30 -1.92 2.47
C LEU A 25 3.40 -2.60 1.65
N GLU A 26 4.41 -1.86 1.18
CA GLU A 26 5.54 -2.43 0.43
C GLU A 26 6.35 -3.42 1.29
N GLU A 27 6.62 -3.04 2.55
CA GLU A 27 7.28 -3.90 3.54
C GLU A 27 6.44 -5.15 3.80
N PHE A 28 5.13 -4.96 4.01
CA PHE A 28 4.21 -6.06 4.23
C PHE A 28 4.18 -7.07 3.06
N LEU A 29 4.09 -6.58 1.82
CA LEU A 29 4.11 -7.44 0.62
C LEU A 29 5.45 -8.18 0.46
N THR A 30 6.55 -7.50 0.77
CA THR A 30 7.89 -8.09 0.68
C THR A 30 8.06 -9.20 1.71
N GLU A 31 7.71 -8.95 2.96
CA GLU A 31 7.98 -9.88 4.06
C GLU A 31 6.98 -11.02 4.14
N LYS A 32 5.69 -10.75 3.92
CA LYS A 32 4.65 -11.77 4.06
C LYS A 32 4.42 -12.58 2.80
N TYR A 33 4.52 -11.93 1.63
CA TYR A 33 4.25 -12.56 0.34
C TYR A 33 5.49 -12.79 -0.51
N GLY A 34 6.69 -12.42 -0.02
CA GLY A 34 7.94 -12.63 -0.73
C GLY A 34 8.06 -11.80 -2.02
N PHE A 35 7.28 -10.73 -2.17
CA PHE A 35 7.39 -9.84 -3.31
C PHE A 35 8.78 -9.20 -3.33
N LYS A 36 9.40 -9.12 -4.50
CA LYS A 36 10.73 -8.57 -4.70
C LYS A 36 10.62 -7.18 -5.29
N LYS A 37 11.25 -6.21 -4.64
CA LYS A 37 11.45 -4.86 -5.18
C LYS A 37 12.37 -4.93 -6.41
N ARG A 38 11.93 -4.37 -7.53
CA ARG A 38 12.71 -4.29 -8.77
C ARG A 38 13.21 -2.88 -9.04
N GLU A 39 12.35 -1.90 -8.81
CA GLU A 39 12.65 -0.49 -9.06
C GLU A 39 12.10 0.36 -7.92
N GLU A 40 12.84 1.43 -7.61
CA GLU A 40 12.46 2.41 -6.59
C GLU A 40 13.06 3.77 -6.93
N ALA A 41 12.18 4.75 -7.06
CA ALA A 41 12.54 6.16 -7.07
C ALA A 41 11.70 6.85 -5.99
N ILE A 42 12.34 7.48 -5.02
CA ILE A 42 11.68 8.23 -3.94
C ILE A 42 12.28 9.62 -3.88
N SER A 43 11.43 10.63 -3.80
CA SER A 43 11.82 12.02 -3.60
C SER A 43 11.00 12.62 -2.46
N ASP A 44 11.69 13.21 -1.49
CA ASP A 44 11.03 13.91 -0.39
C ASP A 44 10.39 15.20 -0.90
N LEU A 45 9.09 15.35 -0.65
CA LEU A 45 8.33 16.55 -1.02
C LEU A 45 8.22 17.51 0.16
N THR A 46 8.14 16.97 1.38
CA THR A 46 8.17 17.74 2.62
C THR A 46 9.07 17.07 3.65
N GLY A 47 9.67 17.89 4.52
CA GLY A 47 10.39 17.39 5.70
C GLY A 47 9.45 16.69 6.68
N LEU A 48 10.02 16.08 7.73
CA LEU A 48 9.23 15.48 8.79
C LEU A 48 8.44 16.56 9.54
N GLU A 49 7.12 16.54 9.43
CA GLU A 49 6.21 17.45 10.13
C GLU A 49 5.79 16.84 11.47
N SER A 50 5.94 17.60 12.56
CA SER A 50 5.53 17.21 13.90
C SER A 50 4.15 17.75 14.31
N GLU A 51 3.55 18.66 13.51
CA GLU A 51 2.28 19.31 13.82
C GLU A 51 1.22 19.00 12.76
N PHE A 52 0.34 18.05 13.08
CA PHE A 52 -0.83 17.67 12.28
C PHE A 52 -1.89 17.05 13.19
N GLU A 53 -3.15 17.06 12.78
CA GLU A 53 -4.22 16.49 13.58
C GLU A 53 -4.18 14.96 13.55
N PRO A 54 -4.26 14.27 14.70
CA PRO A 54 -4.38 12.83 14.72
C PRO A 54 -5.77 12.38 14.23
N PRO A 55 -5.88 11.18 13.61
CA PRO A 55 -7.15 10.57 13.25
C PRO A 55 -8.15 10.56 14.42
N ALA A 56 -9.43 10.68 14.10
CA ALA A 56 -10.49 10.74 15.11
C ALA A 56 -10.48 9.55 16.08
N GLN A 57 -10.04 8.37 15.61
CA GLN A 57 -9.90 7.16 16.44
C GLN A 57 -8.90 7.28 17.59
N PHE A 58 -7.97 8.25 17.54
CA PHE A 58 -6.98 8.49 18.58
C PHE A 58 -7.36 9.60 19.56
N LYS A 59 -8.54 10.23 19.41
CA LYS A 59 -8.96 11.37 20.25
C LYS A 59 -8.96 11.07 21.75
N ASN A 60 -9.23 9.82 22.13
CA ASN A 60 -9.28 9.38 23.53
C ASN A 60 -7.95 8.77 24.01
N LEU A 61 -6.93 8.73 23.15
CA LEU A 61 -5.62 8.15 23.47
C LEU A 61 -4.60 9.25 23.72
N LYS A 62 -3.69 9.00 24.66
CA LYS A 62 -2.55 9.89 24.89
C LYS A 62 -1.49 9.64 23.82
N ILE A 63 -1.24 10.64 22.98
CA ILE A 63 -0.21 10.60 21.94
C ILE A 63 1.12 10.99 22.56
N LEU A 64 2.11 10.10 22.49
CA LEU A 64 3.45 10.32 23.00
C LEU A 64 4.36 10.89 21.91
N GLU A 65 4.22 10.41 20.67
CA GLU A 65 4.98 10.88 19.52
C GLU A 65 4.09 10.86 18.29
N LYS A 66 4.29 11.82 17.38
CA LYS A 66 3.70 11.82 16.04
C LYS A 66 4.69 12.36 15.02
N GLY A 67 4.63 11.84 13.80
CA GLY A 67 5.42 12.36 12.68
C GLY A 67 4.73 12.08 11.36
N ARG A 68 4.78 13.04 10.45
CA ARG A 68 4.23 12.97 9.10
C ARG A 68 5.30 13.30 8.07
N ARG A 69 5.35 12.55 6.98
CA ARG A 69 6.31 12.78 5.88
C ARG A 69 5.64 12.55 4.54
N LYS A 70 5.81 13.50 3.61
CA LYS A 70 5.31 13.39 2.24
C LYS A 70 6.43 13.09 1.27
N THR A 71 6.24 12.03 0.49
CA THR A 71 7.20 11.60 -0.53
C THR A 71 6.48 11.41 -1.86
N SER A 72 7.13 11.73 -2.97
CA SER A 72 6.76 11.20 -4.28
C SER A 72 7.50 9.89 -4.47
N CYS A 73 6.82 8.84 -4.94
CA CYS A 73 7.43 7.55 -5.16
C CYS A 73 6.99 6.90 -6.47
N THR A 74 7.88 6.06 -6.99
CA THR A 74 7.59 5.02 -7.96
C THR A 74 8.29 3.76 -7.47
N ILE A 75 7.52 2.81 -6.95
CA ILE A 75 8.05 1.55 -6.43
C ILE A 75 7.41 0.41 -7.20
N LEU A 76 8.23 -0.49 -7.73
CA LEU A 76 7.79 -1.66 -8.48
C LEU A 76 8.16 -2.92 -7.69
N LEU A 77 7.15 -3.68 -7.28
CA LEU A 77 7.30 -4.99 -6.66
C LEU A 77 6.79 -6.09 -7.60
N THR A 78 7.50 -7.21 -7.68
CA THR A 78 7.06 -8.41 -8.43
C THR A 78 7.00 -9.60 -7.50
N GLY A 79 5.94 -10.39 -7.58
CA GLY A 79 5.76 -11.58 -6.75
C GLY A 79 4.81 -12.58 -7.38
N GLN A 80 4.64 -13.72 -6.73
CA GLN A 80 3.70 -14.74 -7.15
C GLN A 80 2.54 -14.82 -6.16
N TYR A 81 1.32 -14.88 -6.68
CA TYR A 81 0.11 -15.05 -5.89
C TYR A 81 -0.84 -16.01 -6.61
N LEU A 82 -1.28 -17.08 -5.94
CA LEU A 82 -2.11 -18.14 -6.53
C LEU A 82 -1.54 -18.65 -7.86
N GLU A 83 -0.24 -18.95 -7.87
CA GLU A 83 0.53 -19.41 -9.03
C GLU A 83 0.72 -18.38 -10.16
N GLU A 84 0.11 -17.20 -10.07
CA GLU A 84 0.20 -16.13 -11.06
C GLU A 84 1.26 -15.10 -10.70
N ASN A 85 2.01 -14.62 -11.69
CA ASN A 85 2.96 -13.53 -11.50
C ASN A 85 2.19 -12.21 -11.47
N LEU A 86 2.32 -11.49 -10.35
CA LEU A 86 1.75 -10.16 -10.18
C LEU A 86 2.85 -9.11 -10.07
N THR A 87 2.57 -7.94 -10.66
CA THR A 87 3.38 -6.74 -10.48
C THR A 87 2.57 -5.68 -9.77
N VAL A 88 3.09 -5.14 -8.67
CA VAL A 88 2.45 -4.09 -7.88
C VAL A 88 3.29 -2.82 -7.97
N TYR A 89 2.66 -1.74 -8.41
CA TYR A 89 3.24 -0.43 -8.55
C TYR A 89 2.64 0.50 -7.50
N PHE A 90 3.51 1.24 -6.80
CA PHE A 90 3.14 2.37 -5.95
C PHE A 90 3.54 3.63 -6.69
N LEU A 91 2.56 4.46 -7.05
CA LEU A 91 2.76 5.57 -7.99
C LEU A 91 2.27 6.89 -7.39
N GLY A 92 3.13 7.91 -7.49
CA GLY A 92 2.81 9.27 -7.08
C GLY A 92 3.10 9.54 -5.61
N GLU A 93 2.31 10.41 -5.00
CA GLU A 93 2.51 10.85 -3.63
C GLU A 93 2.15 9.74 -2.62
N VAL A 94 2.93 9.67 -1.55
CA VAL A 94 2.66 8.84 -0.38
C VAL A 94 2.77 9.70 0.86
N MET A 95 1.68 9.73 1.62
CA MET A 95 1.64 10.30 2.95
C MET A 95 2.00 9.21 3.96
N ARG A 96 3.04 9.42 4.77
CA ARG A 96 3.42 8.46 5.81
C ARG A 96 3.31 9.11 7.17
N GLU A 97 2.48 8.54 8.02
CA GLU A 97 2.25 8.99 9.38
C GLU A 97 2.63 7.89 10.36
N LYS A 98 3.27 8.30 11.45
CA LYS A 98 3.62 7.44 12.58
C LYS A 98 3.04 8.07 13.84
N TYR A 99 2.34 7.26 14.63
CA TYR A 99 1.85 7.63 15.94
C TYR A 99 2.32 6.64 16.99
N THR A 100 2.95 7.12 18.06
CA THR A 100 3.19 6.32 19.27
C THR A 100 2.13 6.71 20.29
N VAL A 101 1.18 5.82 20.56
CA VAL A 101 0.07 6.06 21.49
C VAL A 101 0.24 5.23 22.76
N GLN A 102 -0.20 5.79 23.88
CA GLN A 102 -0.29 5.10 25.16
C GLN A 102 -1.70 4.50 25.30
N ILE A 103 -1.79 3.17 25.41
CA ILE A 103 -3.05 2.43 25.55
C ILE A 103 -3.39 2.22 27.02
N SER A 104 -2.37 2.01 27.86
CA SER A 104 -2.48 1.91 29.31
C SER A 104 -1.26 2.50 30.00
N GLU A 105 -1.16 2.45 31.33
CA GLU A 105 0.00 2.98 32.05
C GLU A 105 1.33 2.33 31.62
N THR A 106 1.30 1.07 31.20
CA THR A 106 2.47 0.28 30.84
C THR A 106 2.57 -0.04 29.35
N GLU A 107 1.45 0.02 28.61
CA GLU A 107 1.39 -0.38 27.21
C GLU A 107 1.44 0.81 26.25
N LYS A 108 2.38 0.73 25.31
CA LYS A 108 2.55 1.68 24.21
C LYS A 108 2.46 0.94 22.89
N LYS A 109 1.84 1.56 21.90
CA LYS A 109 1.68 1.00 20.56
C LYS A 109 2.10 2.02 19.52
N THR A 110 2.84 1.56 18.52
CA THR A 110 3.14 2.36 17.34
C THR A 110 2.16 1.99 16.25
N ILE A 111 1.56 2.99 15.62
CA ILE A 111 0.63 2.83 14.50
C ILE A 111 1.19 3.61 13.32
N HIS A 112 1.25 2.93 12.18
CA HIS A 112 1.67 3.45 10.90
C HIS A 112 0.44 3.62 10.02
N ILE A 113 0.30 4.80 9.43
CA ILE A 113 -0.74 5.09 8.44
C ILE A 113 -0.02 5.54 7.18
N ASN A 114 -0.27 4.87 6.07
CA ASN A 114 0.26 5.23 4.76
C ASN A 114 -0.91 5.50 3.82
N GLU A 115 -0.94 6.68 3.22
CA GLU A 115 -1.92 7.05 2.19
C GLU A 115 -1.20 7.12 0.86
N TYR A 116 -1.50 6.17 -0.03
CA TYR A 116 -0.94 6.08 -1.37
C TYR A 116 -1.87 6.76 -2.36
N GLN A 117 -1.35 7.69 -3.15
CA GLN A 117 -2.11 8.31 -4.23
C GLN A 117 -2.63 7.26 -5.21
N MET A 118 -1.78 6.30 -5.59
CA MET A 118 -2.16 5.21 -6.50
C MET A 118 -1.38 3.93 -6.24
N ILE A 119 -2.11 2.82 -6.27
CA ILE A 119 -1.54 1.47 -6.36
C ILE A 119 -2.08 0.82 -7.62
N ARG A 120 -1.19 0.34 -8.50
CA ARG A 120 -1.55 -0.39 -9.71
C ARG A 120 -1.08 -1.84 -9.59
N ILE A 121 -1.97 -2.79 -9.84
CA ILE A 121 -1.71 -4.21 -9.79
C ILE A 121 -1.88 -4.76 -11.20
N GLU A 122 -0.89 -5.50 -11.69
CA GLU A 122 -0.90 -6.10 -13.01
C GLU A 122 -0.71 -7.61 -12.92
N GLY A 123 -1.37 -8.34 -13.82
CA GLY A 123 -1.20 -9.77 -13.98
C GLY A 123 -1.84 -10.25 -15.28
N PHE A 124 -1.82 -11.56 -15.52
CA PHE A 124 -2.47 -12.19 -16.67
C PHE A 124 -3.74 -12.95 -16.31
N SER A 125 -4.12 -12.92 -15.02
CA SER A 125 -5.32 -13.54 -14.49
C SER A 125 -6.12 -12.51 -13.70
N GLY A 126 -7.26 -12.09 -14.25
CA GLY A 126 -8.15 -11.14 -13.56
C GLY A 126 -8.66 -11.69 -12.23
N LYS A 127 -8.87 -13.01 -12.15
CA LYS A 127 -9.23 -13.71 -10.90
C LYS A 127 -8.13 -13.55 -9.85
N ALA A 128 -6.87 -13.79 -10.20
CA ALA A 128 -5.76 -13.65 -9.26
C ALA A 128 -5.60 -12.20 -8.78
N VAL A 129 -5.73 -11.22 -9.68
CA VAL A 129 -5.68 -9.78 -9.33
C VAL A 129 -6.83 -9.40 -8.38
N GLN A 130 -8.05 -9.88 -8.66
CA GLN A 130 -9.23 -9.62 -7.83
C GLN A 130 -9.08 -10.26 -6.45
N GLU A 131 -8.74 -11.55 -6.37
CA GLU A 131 -8.57 -12.26 -5.10
C GLU A 131 -7.43 -11.67 -4.28
N PHE A 132 -6.31 -11.29 -4.91
CA PHE A 132 -5.22 -10.60 -4.23
C PHE A 132 -5.69 -9.28 -3.62
N THR A 133 -6.44 -8.47 -4.37
CA THR A 133 -6.91 -7.17 -3.90
C THR A 133 -7.94 -7.29 -2.79
N GLU A 134 -8.89 -8.22 -2.88
CA GLU A 134 -9.84 -8.50 -1.82
C GLU A 134 -9.16 -9.06 -0.57
N HIS A 135 -8.15 -9.91 -0.74
CA HIS A 135 -7.36 -10.42 0.37
C HIS A 135 -6.65 -9.27 1.09
N LEU A 136 -6.00 -8.36 0.34
CA LEU A 136 -5.36 -7.18 0.89
C LEU A 136 -6.38 -6.31 1.65
N ARG A 137 -7.57 -6.09 1.09
CA ARG A 137 -8.66 -5.35 1.74
C ARG A 137 -9.06 -5.94 3.09
N VAL A 138 -9.39 -7.23 3.12
CA VAL A 138 -9.93 -7.90 4.30
C VAL A 138 -8.86 -8.12 5.36
N GLN A 139 -7.68 -8.58 4.94
CA GLN A 139 -6.62 -8.94 5.88
C GLN A 139 -5.92 -7.72 6.49
N LEU A 140 -5.82 -6.62 5.74
CA LEU A 140 -5.04 -5.43 6.15
C LEU A 140 -5.90 -4.23 6.46
N GLY A 141 -7.22 -4.36 6.36
CA GLY A 141 -8.13 -3.22 6.47
C GLY A 141 -7.80 -2.13 5.45
N LEU A 142 -7.24 -2.50 4.29
CA LEU A 142 -6.97 -1.55 3.21
C LEU A 142 -8.28 -0.95 2.74
N SER A 143 -8.31 0.37 2.65
CA SER A 143 -9.43 1.11 2.05
C SER A 143 -8.92 1.93 0.88
N TRP A 144 -9.77 2.16 -0.12
CA TRP A 144 -9.47 3.02 -1.26
C TRP A 144 -10.72 3.79 -1.67
N GLU A 145 -10.53 4.94 -2.30
CA GLU A 145 -11.65 5.79 -2.73
C GLU A 145 -12.26 5.31 -4.04
N SER A 146 -11.41 4.93 -5.01
CA SER A 146 -11.86 4.47 -6.33
C SER A 146 -10.99 3.35 -6.88
N MET A 147 -11.58 2.59 -7.80
CA MET A 147 -11.02 1.39 -8.40
C MET A 147 -11.40 1.33 -9.89
N ASP A 148 -10.38 1.18 -10.75
CA ASP A 148 -10.54 1.13 -12.20
C ASP A 148 -9.88 -0.14 -12.78
N TRP A 149 -10.58 -0.83 -13.68
CA TRP A 149 -10.07 -2.00 -14.40
C TRP A 149 -9.73 -1.63 -15.85
N SER A 150 -8.57 -2.09 -16.32
CA SER A 150 -8.13 -1.95 -17.70
C SER A 150 -7.58 -3.27 -18.23
N PHE A 151 -7.87 -3.57 -19.50
CA PHE A 151 -7.50 -4.82 -20.16
C PHE A 151 -6.72 -4.48 -21.42
N HIS A 152 -5.51 -5.03 -21.54
CA HIS A 152 -4.63 -4.76 -22.66
C HIS A 152 -4.22 -6.07 -23.30
N LYS A 153 -4.41 -6.19 -24.60
CA LYS A 153 -3.81 -7.29 -25.36
C LYS A 153 -2.33 -6.99 -25.51
N GLU A 154 -1.46 -7.87 -25.02
CA GLU A 154 -0.05 -7.79 -25.42
C GLU A 154 0.04 -8.20 -26.88
N ALA A 155 0.55 -7.29 -27.71
CA ALA A 155 0.96 -7.63 -29.07
C ALA A 155 2.24 -8.46 -28.96
N GLU A 156 2.30 -9.59 -29.66
CA GLU A 156 3.51 -10.43 -29.79
C GLU A 156 4.69 -9.65 -30.39
#